data_AF-A0A8J7C7Q2-F1
#
_entry.id   AF-A0A8J7C7Q2-F1
#
_cell.length_a   1.000
_cell.length_b   1.000
_cell.length_c   1.000
_cell.angle_alpha   90.00
_cell.angle_beta   90.00
_cell.angle_gamma   90.00
#
_symmetry.space_group_name_H-M   'P 1'
#
loop_
_entity.id
_entity.type
_entity.pdbx_description
1 polymer ?
#
loop_
_entity_poly.entity_id
_entity_poly.type
_entity_poly.pdbx_seq_one_letter_code
_entity_poly.pdbx_strand_id
1 'polypeptide(L)'
;MNTSTNKISVDRVITETTAPILNKNSSLIQKLQIQVSQVKGESALKAKLNIPQKNQVAGANFSLQGFDINQEGIYISIDNMLQLVADDNTPIPCGKGNFVFFDSFSVQDRNVAFKGFGSSLDQQGIYISCDGELQVIADCSTNVPNGRGNFIGFSLSDLGLDSNNVAFFAFSTQEEGIYLSCEGELQMVADSNTPIPSGTGNFTSFSDPGVKNGRVVFIGNGLNQQQGIYISTDNSLQKVVDTNTTVPGETIKFAKFNHITLDGKNLAFVGYVSMPDLIGTSYSPIGIYAYSDNSLTKVVDFSL
;
A
#
# COMPACT_ATOMS: atom_id res chain seq x y z
N MET A 1 -3.55 -12.79 -65.26
CA MET A 1 -3.59 -11.63 -66.17
C MET A 1 -5.06 -11.40 -66.49
N ASN A 2 -5.66 -10.30 -66.04
CA ASN A 2 -5.80 -9.02 -66.78
C ASN A 2 -6.68 -9.20 -68.04
N THR A 3 -7.71 -8.39 -68.33
CA THR A 3 -8.23 -7.12 -67.77
C THR A 3 -9.63 -6.86 -68.42
N SER A 4 -10.51 -5.92 -68.05
CA SER A 4 -10.58 -4.86 -67.02
C SER A 4 -12.00 -4.25 -66.94
N THR A 5 -12.35 -3.69 -65.77
CA THR A 5 -13.18 -2.48 -65.53
C THR A 5 -14.31 -2.04 -66.50
N ASN A 6 -15.51 -1.87 -65.94
CA ASN A 6 -16.21 -0.57 -65.81
C ASN A 6 -17.26 -0.73 -64.67
N LYS A 7 -17.35 0.07 -63.60
CA LYS A 7 -16.84 1.41 -63.25
C LYS A 7 -17.60 2.61 -63.86
N ILE A 8 -18.84 2.81 -63.39
CA ILE A 8 -19.48 4.13 -63.23
C ILE A 8 -19.98 4.22 -61.78
N SER A 9 -19.99 5.41 -61.19
CA SER A 9 -20.33 5.69 -59.78
C SER A 9 -20.77 7.16 -59.59
N VAL A 10 -21.28 7.52 -58.40
CA VAL A 10 -21.79 8.86 -57.96
C VAL A 10 -22.96 9.41 -58.79
N ASP A 11 -23.91 10.21 -58.28
CA ASP A 11 -24.09 11.02 -57.05
C ASP A 11 -25.53 10.75 -56.46
N ARG A 12 -25.99 11.15 -55.25
CA ARG A 12 -25.45 11.96 -54.12
C ARG A 12 -26.15 11.68 -52.77
N VAL A 13 -25.42 12.03 -51.69
CA VAL A 13 -25.71 12.27 -50.24
C VAL A 13 -27.11 12.91 -49.97
N ILE A 14 -27.84 12.80 -48.83
CA ILE A 14 -27.62 12.82 -47.33
C ILE A 14 -28.83 12.11 -46.65
N THR A 15 -28.94 11.68 -45.36
CA THR A 15 -28.19 11.69 -44.06
C THR A 15 -28.25 10.26 -43.44
N GLU A 16 -27.51 9.79 -42.40
CA GLU A 16 -27.34 10.10 -40.95
C GLU A 16 -28.61 9.95 -40.06
N THR A 17 -28.59 9.41 -38.83
CA THR A 17 -27.49 9.03 -37.88
C THR A 17 -27.57 7.57 -37.36
N THR A 18 -26.67 7.17 -36.45
CA THR A 18 -26.30 5.78 -36.10
C THR A 18 -27.04 5.15 -34.90
N ALA A 19 -27.00 3.82 -34.83
CA ALA A 19 -27.17 3.00 -33.62
C ALA A 19 -25.86 2.22 -33.32
N PRO A 20 -25.68 1.65 -32.12
CA PRO A 20 -26.08 0.25 -31.97
C PRO A 20 -26.66 -0.16 -30.60
N ILE A 21 -27.74 -0.94 -30.70
CA ILE A 21 -28.11 -2.13 -29.91
C ILE A 21 -27.19 -2.51 -28.72
N LEU A 22 -27.73 -2.44 -27.49
CA LEU A 22 -27.79 -3.62 -26.61
C LEU A 22 -29.06 -3.57 -25.72
N ASN A 23 -29.59 -4.73 -25.34
CA ASN A 23 -30.94 -4.85 -24.76
C ASN A 23 -30.92 -5.29 -23.27
N LYS A 24 -32.08 -5.15 -22.62
CA LYS A 24 -32.28 -5.26 -21.17
C LYS A 24 -32.08 -6.67 -20.59
N ASN A 25 -31.68 -6.67 -19.31
CA ASN A 25 -31.99 -7.66 -18.27
C ASN A 25 -31.54 -9.14 -18.46
N SER A 26 -30.33 -9.43 -18.01
CA SER A 26 -30.01 -10.62 -17.20
C SER A 26 -29.01 -10.19 -16.11
N SER A 27 -29.37 -9.99 -14.84
CA SER A 27 -29.83 -10.94 -13.81
C SER A 27 -28.72 -11.65 -13.04
N LEU A 28 -28.37 -11.06 -11.88
CA LEU A 28 -27.93 -11.71 -10.63
C LEU A 28 -26.49 -12.26 -10.44
N ILE A 29 -25.63 -12.45 -11.45
CA ILE A 29 -24.25 -12.95 -11.21
C ILE A 29 -23.22 -12.19 -12.07
N GLN A 30 -22.02 -11.97 -11.50
CA GLN A 30 -20.87 -11.19 -12.02
C GLN A 30 -21.03 -9.65 -11.90
N LYS A 31 -20.11 -8.88 -11.29
CA LYS A 31 -18.86 -9.21 -10.56
C LYS A 31 -18.81 -8.47 -9.22
N LEU A 32 -18.48 -9.19 -8.15
CA LEU A 32 -17.78 -8.64 -6.98
C LEU A 32 -16.29 -8.88 -7.21
N GLN A 33 -15.49 -7.83 -7.42
CA GLN A 33 -14.02 -7.94 -7.39
C GLN A 33 -13.53 -7.49 -6.02
N ILE A 34 -13.41 -8.46 -5.11
CA ILE A 34 -12.85 -8.24 -3.77
C ILE A 34 -11.38 -8.65 -3.81
N GLN A 35 -10.46 -7.70 -3.57
CA GLN A 35 -9.08 -8.07 -3.25
C GLN A 35 -9.02 -8.44 -1.77
N VAL A 36 -9.08 -9.75 -1.48
CA VAL A 36 -8.97 -10.28 -0.12
C VAL A 36 -7.53 -10.70 0.13
N SER A 37 -6.80 -9.91 0.91
CA SER A 37 -5.64 -10.38 1.65
C SER A 37 -6.08 -11.34 2.77
N GLN A 38 -5.17 -12.25 3.14
CA GLN A 38 -5.41 -13.40 4.03
C GLN A 38 -5.75 -12.93 5.49
N VAL A 39 -6.58 -13.58 6.33
CA VAL A 39 -7.26 -14.89 6.23
C VAL A 39 -8.32 -15.13 7.37
N LYS A 40 -9.39 -15.90 7.08
CA LYS A 40 -10.20 -16.77 8.02
C LYS A 40 -10.96 -16.15 9.24
N GLY A 41 -12.30 -16.22 9.29
CA GLY A 41 -13.08 -15.81 10.49
C GLY A 41 -14.60 -16.11 10.53
N GLU A 42 -15.10 -17.16 9.88
CA GLU A 42 -16.53 -17.25 9.53
C GLU A 42 -17.47 -17.82 10.64
N SER A 43 -18.51 -17.09 11.07
CA SER A 43 -19.80 -17.70 11.48
C SER A 43 -21.09 -16.87 11.38
N ALA A 44 -21.08 -15.55 11.55
CA ALA A 44 -22.35 -14.78 11.58
C ALA A 44 -23.02 -14.54 10.21
N LEU A 45 -22.26 -14.39 9.12
CA LEU A 45 -22.78 -14.00 7.79
C LEU A 45 -23.40 -15.14 6.94
N LYS A 46 -23.51 -16.37 7.48
CA LYS A 46 -23.78 -17.62 6.72
C LYS A 46 -25.18 -17.74 6.09
N ALA A 47 -26.00 -16.68 6.08
CA ALA A 47 -27.39 -16.69 5.61
C ALA A 47 -27.66 -15.89 4.31
N LYS A 48 -26.68 -15.17 3.73
CA LYS A 48 -26.89 -14.33 2.53
C LYS A 48 -25.87 -14.45 1.40
N LEU A 49 -24.66 -14.96 1.62
CA LEU A 49 -23.69 -15.25 0.55
C LEU A 49 -23.32 -16.73 0.52
N ASN A 50 -23.32 -17.31 -0.68
CA ASN A 50 -23.18 -18.75 -0.91
C ASN A 50 -21.70 -19.09 -1.17
N ILE A 51 -20.87 -19.09 -0.11
CA ILE A 51 -19.42 -19.29 -0.18
C ILE A 51 -19.06 -20.65 0.46
N PRO A 52 -18.25 -21.51 -0.21
CA PRO A 52 -17.75 -22.74 0.39
C PRO A 52 -16.82 -22.47 1.58
N GLN A 53 -16.97 -23.25 2.65
CA GLN A 53 -16.24 -23.07 3.92
C GLN A 53 -14.73 -22.93 3.74
N LYS A 54 -14.12 -22.09 4.59
CA LYS A 54 -13.49 -22.55 5.85
C LYS A 54 -12.67 -21.41 6.47
N ASN A 55 -12.58 -21.39 7.79
CA ASN A 55 -11.48 -20.77 8.54
C ASN A 55 -11.98 -20.03 9.81
N GLN A 56 -11.15 -19.96 10.85
CA GLN A 56 -11.33 -19.22 12.10
C GLN A 56 -10.02 -18.50 12.44
N VAL A 57 -10.13 -17.28 12.98
CA VAL A 57 -9.19 -16.56 13.84
C VAL A 57 -10.05 -15.83 14.89
N ALA A 58 -9.54 -15.62 16.10
CA ALA A 58 -10.27 -14.96 17.19
C ALA A 58 -9.64 -13.58 17.51
N GLY A 59 -10.47 -12.62 17.95
CA GLY A 59 -10.09 -11.20 18.09
C GLY A 59 -10.56 -10.34 16.91
N ALA A 60 -11.79 -10.57 16.44
CA ALA A 60 -12.24 -10.20 15.11
C ALA A 60 -12.66 -8.72 14.94
N ASN A 61 -11.67 -7.83 14.97
CA ASN A 61 -11.78 -6.53 14.31
C ASN A 61 -10.97 -6.55 13.01
N PHE A 62 -11.54 -6.00 11.93
CA PHE A 62 -10.88 -5.89 10.62
C PHE A 62 -11.48 -4.74 9.81
N SER A 63 -10.65 -4.02 9.05
CA SER A 63 -11.11 -2.99 8.12
C SER A 63 -11.28 -3.54 6.70
N LEU A 64 -12.07 -2.83 5.90
CA LEU A 64 -12.24 -3.08 4.47
C LEU A 64 -12.62 -1.77 3.75
N GLN A 65 -12.05 -1.56 2.57
CA GLN A 65 -12.57 -0.59 1.62
C GLN A 65 -13.77 -1.20 0.90
N GLY A 66 -14.91 -0.51 0.93
CA GLY A 66 -16.16 -0.93 0.36
C GLY A 66 -16.58 0.00 -0.78
N PHE A 67 -16.93 -0.60 -1.92
CA PHE A 67 -17.58 0.09 -3.04
C PHE A 67 -19.05 -0.35 -3.08
N ASP A 68 -19.97 0.54 -2.70
CA ASP A 68 -21.35 0.44 -3.16
C ASP A 68 -21.46 1.10 -4.55
N ILE A 69 -22.52 0.81 -5.30
CA ILE A 69 -22.70 1.26 -6.68
C ILE A 69 -22.83 2.79 -6.84
N ASN A 70 -22.95 3.54 -5.74
CA ASN A 70 -22.99 5.01 -5.71
C ASN A 70 -22.03 5.65 -4.69
N GLN A 71 -21.26 4.87 -3.93
CA GLN A 71 -20.50 5.38 -2.77
C GLN A 71 -19.26 4.54 -2.48
N GLU A 72 -18.12 5.22 -2.28
CA GLU A 72 -16.90 4.62 -1.74
C GLU A 72 -16.76 4.94 -0.25
N GLY A 73 -16.31 3.97 0.56
CA GLY A 73 -16.00 4.22 1.96
C GLY A 73 -15.14 3.14 2.62
N ILE A 74 -14.48 3.53 3.70
CA ILE A 74 -13.73 2.65 4.60
C ILE A 74 -14.66 2.24 5.75
N TYR A 75 -14.68 0.95 6.04
CA TYR A 75 -15.48 0.36 7.12
C TYR A 75 -14.60 -0.48 8.04
N ILE A 76 -14.91 -0.52 9.33
CA ILE A 76 -14.32 -1.45 10.29
C ILE A 76 -15.41 -2.36 10.87
N SER A 77 -15.17 -3.66 10.90
CA SER A 77 -15.95 -4.59 11.72
C SER A 77 -15.47 -4.50 13.16
N ILE A 78 -16.35 -4.16 14.09
CA ILE A 78 -16.11 -4.22 15.54
C ILE A 78 -17.26 -5.00 16.17
N ASP A 79 -16.94 -6.02 16.98
CA ASP A 79 -17.92 -6.87 17.65
C ASP A 79 -18.96 -7.55 16.69
N ASN A 80 -18.53 -7.82 15.44
CA ASN A 80 -19.34 -8.29 14.30
C ASN A 80 -20.31 -7.26 13.69
N MET A 81 -20.27 -5.98 14.09
CA MET A 81 -21.00 -4.90 13.44
C MET A 81 -20.07 -4.11 12.52
N LEU A 82 -20.50 -3.81 11.30
CA LEU A 82 -19.79 -2.86 10.44
C LEU A 82 -20.06 -1.43 10.92
N GLN A 83 -19.00 -0.66 11.10
CA GLN A 83 -19.01 0.76 11.44
C GLN A 83 -18.33 1.53 10.31
N LEU A 84 -18.89 2.69 9.97
CA LEU A 84 -18.30 3.60 8.99
C LEU A 84 -17.09 4.30 9.61
N VAL A 85 -15.97 4.34 8.87
CA VAL A 85 -14.76 5.10 9.25
C VAL A 85 -14.72 6.43 8.50
N ALA A 86 -14.90 6.39 7.18
CA ALA A 86 -15.04 7.56 6.30
C ALA A 86 -15.66 7.13 4.96
N ASP A 87 -16.39 8.04 4.31
CA ASP A 87 -17.00 7.90 2.99
C ASP A 87 -16.92 9.24 2.20
N ASP A 88 -17.48 9.26 0.99
CA ASP A 88 -17.65 10.47 0.17
C ASP A 88 -18.60 11.55 0.76
N ASN A 89 -19.32 11.23 1.83
CA ASN A 89 -20.13 12.18 2.60
C ASN A 89 -19.39 12.73 3.83
N THR A 90 -18.23 12.16 4.17
CA THR A 90 -17.41 12.52 5.34
C THR A 90 -16.56 13.76 5.04
N PRO A 91 -16.70 14.86 5.80
CA PRO A 91 -15.86 16.06 5.63
C PRO A 91 -14.38 15.77 5.93
N ILE A 92 -13.48 16.37 5.14
CA ILE A 92 -12.03 16.18 5.31
C ILE A 92 -11.55 16.99 6.54
N PRO A 93 -10.94 16.34 7.56
CA PRO A 93 -10.34 17.06 8.70
C PRO A 93 -9.31 18.09 8.22
N CYS A 94 -9.40 19.31 8.73
CA CYS A 94 -8.61 20.49 8.32
C CYS A 94 -8.74 20.91 6.83
N GLY A 95 -9.50 20.19 6.01
CA GLY A 95 -9.67 20.45 4.58
C GLY A 95 -10.92 21.27 4.22
N LYS A 96 -11.40 21.08 2.98
CA LYS A 96 -12.61 21.70 2.42
C LYS A 96 -13.48 20.63 1.76
N GLY A 97 -14.78 20.61 2.04
CA GLY A 97 -15.66 19.57 1.50
C GLY A 97 -15.28 18.18 2.00
N ASN A 98 -15.59 17.16 1.20
CA ASN A 98 -15.56 15.75 1.61
C ASN A 98 -14.45 14.97 0.89
N PHE A 99 -14.20 13.75 1.37
CA PHE A 99 -13.41 12.77 0.63
C PHE A 99 -14.08 12.43 -0.72
N VAL A 100 -13.27 12.01 -1.69
CA VAL A 100 -13.75 11.56 -3.02
C VAL A 100 -13.09 10.26 -3.49
N PHE A 101 -12.05 9.80 -2.78
CA PHE A 101 -11.30 8.58 -3.04
C PHE A 101 -10.46 8.23 -1.80
N PHE A 102 -10.25 6.93 -1.55
CA PHE A 102 -9.40 6.40 -0.48
C PHE A 102 -8.37 5.41 -1.02
N ASP A 103 -7.21 5.34 -0.38
CA ASP A 103 -6.12 4.43 -0.72
C ASP A 103 -5.37 3.99 0.56
N SER A 104 -4.53 2.96 0.46
CA SER A 104 -3.43 2.69 1.38
C SER A 104 -3.86 2.68 2.86
N PHE A 105 -4.65 1.67 3.25
CA PHE A 105 -5.22 1.56 4.61
C PHE A 105 -4.56 0.47 5.46
N SER A 106 -4.55 0.68 6.77
CA SER A 106 -4.04 -0.24 7.80
C SER A 106 -4.93 -0.22 9.03
N VAL A 107 -5.00 -1.32 9.77
CA VAL A 107 -5.92 -1.51 10.90
C VAL A 107 -5.25 -2.26 12.04
N GLN A 108 -5.47 -1.78 13.26
CA GLN A 108 -5.15 -2.50 14.49
C GLN A 108 -6.19 -2.17 15.56
N ASP A 109 -6.66 -3.19 16.26
CA ASP A 109 -7.65 -3.08 17.34
C ASP A 109 -8.90 -2.32 16.88
N ARG A 110 -9.09 -1.05 17.26
CA ARG A 110 -10.21 -0.21 16.81
C ARG A 110 -9.82 0.91 15.86
N ASN A 111 -8.53 1.04 15.57
CA ASN A 111 -7.99 2.18 14.85
C ASN A 111 -7.75 1.83 13.38
N VAL A 112 -8.03 2.79 12.50
CA VAL A 112 -7.82 2.64 11.05
C VAL A 112 -7.09 3.87 10.53
N ALA A 113 -5.85 3.68 10.08
CA ALA A 113 -5.08 4.69 9.38
C ALA A 113 -5.22 4.49 7.87
N PHE A 114 -5.35 5.58 7.11
CA PHE A 114 -5.59 5.52 5.67
C PHE A 114 -5.10 6.77 4.95
N LYS A 115 -4.91 6.66 3.63
CA LYS A 115 -4.75 7.83 2.76
C LYS A 115 -6.10 8.26 2.20
N GLY A 116 -6.40 9.55 2.31
CA GLY A 116 -7.63 10.14 1.80
C GLY A 116 -7.38 11.32 0.86
N PHE A 117 -8.28 11.51 -0.10
CA PHE A 117 -8.22 12.57 -1.11
C PHE A 117 -9.54 13.36 -1.17
N GLY A 118 -9.44 14.67 -1.40
CA GLY A 118 -10.56 15.54 -1.77
C GLY A 118 -10.59 15.85 -3.27
N SER A 119 -11.46 16.78 -3.68
CA SER A 119 -11.69 17.12 -5.09
C SER A 119 -10.53 17.85 -5.80
N SER A 120 -9.45 18.17 -5.10
CA SER A 120 -8.31 18.95 -5.58
C SER A 120 -7.00 18.19 -5.37
N LEU A 121 -6.03 18.33 -6.28
CA LEU A 121 -4.77 17.56 -6.26
C LEU A 121 -3.88 17.85 -5.03
N ASP A 122 -3.98 19.08 -4.49
CA ASP A 122 -3.35 19.52 -3.24
C ASP A 122 -4.07 19.01 -1.99
N GLN A 123 -5.31 18.51 -2.12
CA GLN A 123 -6.09 18.00 -1.02
C GLN A 123 -5.94 16.48 -0.86
N GLN A 124 -4.78 16.07 -0.35
CA GLN A 124 -4.51 14.68 0.06
C GLN A 124 -3.79 14.65 1.40
N GLY A 125 -3.94 13.56 2.14
CA GLY A 125 -3.32 13.39 3.45
C GLY A 125 -3.36 11.96 3.97
N ILE A 126 -2.63 11.74 5.05
CA ILE A 126 -2.75 10.57 5.92
C ILE A 126 -3.68 10.94 7.07
N TYR A 127 -4.66 10.09 7.34
CA TYR A 127 -5.67 10.25 8.37
C TYR A 127 -5.72 9.01 9.25
N ILE A 128 -6.23 9.15 10.47
CA ILE A 128 -6.51 8.03 11.37
C ILE A 128 -7.89 8.21 12.00
N SER A 129 -8.66 7.13 12.08
CA SER A 129 -9.76 7.05 13.03
C SER A 129 -9.25 6.34 14.29
N CYS A 130 -9.36 7.01 15.44
CA CYS A 130 -8.98 6.51 16.75
C CYS A 130 -10.25 6.37 17.62
N ASP A 131 -10.62 5.15 18.01
CA ASP A 131 -11.88 4.84 18.73
C ASP A 131 -13.15 5.50 18.13
N GLY A 132 -13.15 5.78 16.82
CA GLY A 132 -14.23 6.42 16.07
C GLY A 132 -14.07 7.93 15.82
N GLU A 133 -13.11 8.61 16.45
CA GLU A 133 -12.78 10.01 16.13
C GLU A 133 -11.82 10.09 14.95
N LEU A 134 -12.21 10.79 13.87
CA LEU A 134 -11.38 10.98 12.68
C LEU A 134 -10.43 12.18 12.83
N GLN A 135 -9.15 11.95 12.63
CA GLN A 135 -8.05 12.90 12.84
C GLN A 135 -7.13 12.94 11.60
N VAL A 136 -6.48 14.09 11.35
CA VAL A 136 -5.42 14.21 10.35
C VAL A 136 -4.07 13.94 10.99
N ILE A 137 -3.24 13.11 10.35
CA ILE A 137 -1.85 12.85 10.74
C ILE A 137 -0.90 13.80 10.00
N ALA A 138 -1.09 13.93 8.68
CA ALA A 138 -0.38 14.88 7.83
C ALA A 138 -1.16 15.14 6.55
N ASP A 139 -1.08 16.36 6.03
CA ASP A 139 -1.65 16.79 4.75
C ASP A 139 -0.68 17.71 3.99
N CYS A 140 -1.07 18.22 2.82
CA CYS A 140 -0.23 19.17 2.08
C CYS A 140 -0.14 20.59 2.71
N SER A 141 -0.84 20.84 3.84
CA SER A 141 -0.65 22.05 4.66
C SER A 141 0.40 21.85 5.76
N THR A 142 0.74 20.60 6.06
CA THR A 142 1.66 20.18 7.11
C THR A 142 3.12 20.38 6.69
N ASN A 143 3.91 21.03 7.55
CA ASN A 143 5.35 21.23 7.34
C ASN A 143 6.10 19.90 7.45
N VAL A 144 7.13 19.71 6.64
CA VAL A 144 8.03 18.53 6.71
C VAL A 144 8.87 18.61 7.99
N PRO A 145 8.83 17.60 8.89
CA PRO A 145 9.69 17.58 10.08
C PRO A 145 11.17 17.61 9.70
N ASN A 146 11.93 18.54 10.25
CA ASN A 146 13.35 18.82 9.93
C ASN A 146 13.69 19.19 8.46
N GLY A 147 12.74 19.07 7.53
CA GLY A 147 12.88 19.39 6.11
C GLY A 147 12.53 20.85 5.79
N ARG A 148 12.04 21.11 4.57
CA ARG A 148 11.73 22.48 4.10
C ARG A 148 10.41 22.61 3.36
N GLY A 149 9.52 23.42 3.92
CA GLY A 149 8.18 23.65 3.38
C GLY A 149 7.25 22.52 3.78
N ASN A 150 6.24 22.26 2.95
CA ASN A 150 5.19 21.29 3.23
C ASN A 150 5.38 19.99 2.44
N PHE A 151 4.66 18.95 2.84
CA PHE A 151 4.38 17.84 1.95
C PHE A 151 3.62 18.32 0.70
N ILE A 152 3.89 17.70 -0.44
CA ILE A 152 3.16 17.90 -1.70
C ILE A 152 2.40 16.64 -2.13
N GLY A 153 2.56 15.56 -1.38
CA GLY A 153 1.87 14.30 -1.59
C GLY A 153 2.41 13.19 -0.70
N PHE A 154 1.68 12.08 -0.70
CA PHE A 154 1.99 10.86 0.06
C PHE A 154 2.01 9.68 -0.90
N SER A 155 2.60 8.54 -0.52
CA SER A 155 2.64 7.36 -1.40
C SER A 155 1.24 6.80 -1.74
N LEU A 156 1.17 5.85 -2.68
CA LEU A 156 0.04 4.96 -2.95
C LEU A 156 0.41 3.51 -2.56
N SER A 157 1.32 3.38 -1.60
CA SER A 157 1.85 2.12 -1.07
C SER A 157 1.41 1.96 0.38
N ASP A 158 1.60 0.76 0.93
CA ASP A 158 1.30 0.42 2.32
C ASP A 158 1.74 1.48 3.34
N LEU A 159 0.97 1.63 4.42
CA LEU A 159 1.35 2.39 5.61
C LEU A 159 1.33 1.52 6.86
N GLY A 160 2.19 1.85 7.81
CA GLY A 160 2.28 1.18 9.10
C GLY A 160 1.35 1.82 10.12
N LEU A 161 0.69 0.99 10.93
CA LEU A 161 -0.10 1.41 12.08
C LEU A 161 0.29 0.56 13.30
N ASP A 162 0.56 1.21 14.43
CA ASP A 162 0.70 0.56 15.73
C ASP A 162 0.00 1.37 16.82
N SER A 163 -1.13 0.87 17.29
CA SER A 163 -2.07 1.60 18.16
C SER A 163 -2.53 2.92 17.54
N ASN A 164 -1.94 4.07 17.92
CA ASN A 164 -2.18 5.40 17.34
C ASN A 164 -1.00 5.93 16.52
N ASN A 165 0.12 5.18 16.46
CA ASN A 165 1.34 5.60 15.77
C ASN A 165 1.27 5.20 14.30
N VAL A 166 1.58 6.13 13.39
CA VAL A 166 1.43 5.92 11.94
C VAL A 166 2.74 6.19 11.21
N ALA A 167 3.27 5.18 10.52
CA ALA A 167 4.48 5.30 9.70
C ALA A 167 4.13 5.31 8.22
N PHE A 168 4.60 6.30 7.47
CA PHE A 168 4.20 6.53 6.08
C PHE A 168 5.34 7.13 5.22
N PHE A 169 5.21 6.99 3.91
CA PHE A 169 6.13 7.53 2.91
C PHE A 169 5.52 8.79 2.27
N ALA A 170 6.26 9.91 2.27
CA ALA A 170 5.79 11.20 1.75
C ALA A 170 6.86 12.00 1.00
N PHE A 171 6.40 12.98 0.22
CA PHE A 171 7.18 13.79 -0.70
C PHE A 171 7.07 15.29 -0.38
N SER A 172 8.17 16.03 -0.48
CA SER A 172 8.24 17.50 -0.49
C SER A 172 8.71 18.00 -1.86
N THR A 173 8.96 19.31 -2.02
CA THR A 173 9.59 19.85 -3.23
C THR A 173 11.12 19.66 -3.29
N GLN A 174 11.74 19.15 -2.22
CA GLN A 174 13.19 19.01 -2.07
C GLN A 174 13.64 17.61 -1.62
N GLU A 175 12.81 16.89 -0.86
CA GLU A 175 13.13 15.56 -0.33
C GLU A 175 11.92 14.61 -0.39
N GLU A 176 12.21 13.31 -0.32
CA GLU A 176 11.21 12.27 -0.02
C GLU A 176 11.72 11.40 1.14
N GLY A 177 10.82 10.83 1.94
CA GLY A 177 11.23 10.16 3.18
C GLY A 177 10.14 9.38 3.91
N ILE A 178 10.58 8.57 4.86
CA ILE A 178 9.73 7.88 5.83
C ILE A 178 9.55 8.77 7.05
N TYR A 179 8.29 8.99 7.42
CA TYR A 179 7.86 9.79 8.56
C TYR A 179 7.06 8.92 9.52
N LEU A 180 7.11 9.28 10.79
CA LEU A 180 6.36 8.66 11.87
C LEU A 180 5.55 9.72 12.58
N SER A 181 4.26 9.51 12.74
CA SER A 181 3.51 10.15 13.82
C SER A 181 3.55 9.26 15.05
N CYS A 182 3.98 9.83 16.18
CA CYS A 182 4.12 9.14 17.46
C CYS A 182 3.67 10.09 18.58
N GLU A 183 2.79 9.64 19.47
CA GLU A 183 2.25 10.44 20.60
C GLU A 183 1.66 11.82 20.20
N GLY A 184 1.31 12.03 18.92
CA GLY A 184 0.81 13.29 18.37
C GLY A 184 1.88 14.23 17.81
N GLU A 185 3.16 13.91 17.97
CA GLU A 185 4.25 14.56 17.22
C GLU A 185 4.44 13.91 15.85
N LEU A 186 5.00 14.66 14.90
CA LEU A 186 5.40 14.14 13.59
C LEU A 186 6.91 14.25 13.42
N GLN A 187 7.56 13.13 13.13
CA GLN A 187 9.01 12.95 13.17
C GLN A 187 9.53 12.36 11.85
N MET A 188 10.72 12.77 11.43
CA MET A 188 11.42 12.23 10.25
C MET A 188 12.26 11.02 10.66
N VAL A 189 12.03 9.87 10.02
CA VAL A 189 12.74 8.60 10.32
C VAL A 189 13.97 8.45 9.41
N ALA A 190 13.79 8.72 8.12
CA ALA A 190 14.85 8.77 7.11
C ALA A 190 14.35 9.54 5.88
N ASP A 191 15.25 10.20 5.17
CA ASP A 191 14.96 11.00 3.98
C ASP A 191 16.06 10.85 2.91
N SER A 192 15.91 11.50 1.76
CA SER A 192 16.93 11.51 0.70
C SER A 192 18.27 12.19 1.09
N ASN A 193 18.35 12.90 2.21
CA ASN A 193 19.61 13.39 2.77
C ASN A 193 20.26 12.41 3.77
N THR A 194 19.54 11.37 4.22
CA THR A 194 20.01 10.38 5.20
C THR A 194 20.99 9.38 4.57
N PRO A 195 22.22 9.23 5.11
CA PRO A 195 23.19 8.23 4.64
C PRO A 195 22.72 6.79 4.87
N ILE A 196 23.00 5.90 3.92
CA ILE A 196 22.56 4.50 3.98
C ILE A 196 23.39 3.70 5.01
N PRO A 197 22.78 3.09 6.05
CA PRO A 197 23.49 2.32 7.06
C PRO A 197 24.29 1.15 6.48
N SER A 198 25.61 1.18 6.69
CA SER A 198 26.56 0.20 6.12
C SER A 198 26.43 0.05 4.58
N GLY A 199 26.14 1.15 3.88
CA GLY A 199 26.06 1.25 2.43
C GLY A 199 26.91 2.40 1.88
N THR A 200 26.63 2.81 0.63
CA THR A 200 27.27 3.98 0.00
C THR A 200 26.25 5.05 -0.40
N GLY A 201 26.54 6.31 -0.07
CA GLY A 201 25.67 7.45 -0.39
C GLY A 201 24.43 7.54 0.50
N ASN A 202 23.46 8.33 0.06
CA ASN A 202 22.18 8.54 0.73
C ASN A 202 21.08 7.71 0.07
N PHE A 203 19.93 7.60 0.75
CA PHE A 203 18.72 7.03 0.15
C PHE A 203 18.26 7.83 -1.08
N THR A 204 17.72 7.12 -2.05
CA THR A 204 17.16 7.69 -3.29
C THR A 204 15.70 7.35 -3.52
N SER A 205 15.13 6.39 -2.78
CA SER A 205 13.68 6.21 -2.60
C SER A 205 13.35 5.18 -1.53
N PHE A 206 12.10 5.16 -1.08
CA PHE A 206 11.60 4.32 0.02
C PHE A 206 10.33 3.54 -0.39
N SER A 207 10.03 2.44 0.31
CA SER A 207 8.72 1.76 0.24
C SER A 207 8.43 0.92 1.49
N ASP A 208 7.23 0.35 1.54
CA ASP A 208 6.76 -0.62 2.53
C ASP A 208 7.01 -0.20 4.01
N PRO A 209 6.64 1.01 4.47
CA PRO A 209 6.81 1.40 5.86
C PRO A 209 5.89 0.61 6.81
N GLY A 210 6.46 0.07 7.89
CA GLY A 210 5.75 -0.57 8.99
C GLY A 210 6.21 -0.01 10.34
N VAL A 211 5.34 -0.04 11.36
CA VAL A 211 5.67 0.39 12.73
C VAL A 211 5.25 -0.65 13.77
N LYS A 212 6.04 -0.83 14.82
CA LYS A 212 5.66 -1.61 16.02
C LYS A 212 6.48 -1.22 17.25
N ASN A 213 5.82 -0.94 18.37
CA ASN A 213 6.41 -0.48 19.62
C ASN A 213 7.34 0.74 19.42
N GLY A 214 6.90 1.74 18.65
CA GLY A 214 7.70 2.92 18.28
C GLY A 214 8.86 2.67 17.29
N ARG A 215 9.12 1.42 16.91
CA ARG A 215 10.14 1.06 15.92
C ARG A 215 9.54 1.17 14.52
N VAL A 216 10.28 1.77 13.59
CA VAL A 216 9.83 1.90 12.19
C VAL A 216 10.75 1.09 11.29
N VAL A 217 10.18 0.23 10.46
CA VAL A 217 10.90 -0.54 9.45
C VAL A 217 10.46 -0.10 8.06
N PHE A 218 11.36 -0.11 7.07
CA PHE A 218 11.05 0.24 5.68
C PHE A 218 12.04 -0.40 4.70
N ILE A 219 11.65 -0.49 3.43
CA ILE A 219 12.58 -0.76 2.32
C ILE A 219 13.20 0.57 1.89
N GLY A 220 14.53 0.62 1.82
CA GLY A 220 15.29 1.78 1.36
C GLY A 220 16.16 1.43 0.15
N ASN A 221 16.12 2.30 -0.87
CA ASN A 221 16.89 2.19 -2.10
C ASN A 221 17.99 3.25 -2.14
N GLY A 222 19.07 2.99 -2.87
CA GLY A 222 20.14 3.93 -3.17
C GLY A 222 20.68 3.78 -4.58
N LEU A 223 21.69 4.60 -4.91
CA LEU A 223 22.41 4.51 -6.18
C LEU A 223 23.00 3.11 -6.43
N ASN A 224 23.24 2.79 -7.70
CA ASN A 224 23.81 1.51 -8.16
C ASN A 224 22.98 0.26 -7.80
N GLN A 225 21.65 0.38 -7.71
CA GLN A 225 20.73 -0.73 -7.37
C GLN A 225 20.95 -1.32 -5.95
N GLN A 226 21.55 -0.53 -5.06
CA GLN A 226 21.61 -0.84 -3.64
C GLN A 226 20.18 -0.79 -3.06
N GLN A 227 19.75 -1.89 -2.42
CA GLN A 227 18.49 -1.94 -1.67
C GLN A 227 18.69 -2.72 -0.38
N GLY A 228 17.98 -2.34 0.67
CA GLY A 228 17.88 -3.13 1.89
C GLY A 228 16.60 -2.86 2.66
N ILE A 229 16.42 -3.63 3.73
CA ILE A 229 15.42 -3.35 4.76
C ILE A 229 16.15 -2.72 5.94
N TYR A 230 15.63 -1.60 6.43
CA TYR A 230 16.22 -0.81 7.51
C TYR A 230 15.20 -0.64 8.63
N ILE A 231 15.69 -0.58 9.87
CA ILE A 231 14.86 -0.37 11.06
C ILE A 231 15.42 0.79 11.87
N SER A 232 14.54 1.72 12.25
CA SER A 232 14.80 2.73 13.26
C SER A 232 14.28 2.24 14.62
N THR A 233 15.08 2.41 15.65
CA THR A 233 14.72 2.15 17.06
C THR A 233 15.40 3.22 17.89
N ASP A 234 14.65 3.94 18.74
CA ASP A 234 15.17 5.02 19.58
C ASP A 234 15.97 6.08 18.78
N ASN A 235 15.47 6.41 17.58
CA ASN A 235 16.11 7.27 16.57
C ASN A 235 17.48 6.78 16.03
N SER A 236 17.86 5.53 16.32
CA SER A 236 19.01 4.85 15.69
C SER A 236 18.56 4.05 14.48
N LEU A 237 18.93 4.50 13.27
CA LEU A 237 18.66 3.78 12.02
C LEU A 237 19.73 2.72 11.74
N GLN A 238 19.30 1.48 11.51
CA GLN A 238 20.15 0.30 11.34
C GLN A 238 19.73 -0.54 10.13
N LYS A 239 20.68 -1.23 9.50
CA LYS A 239 20.42 -2.18 8.41
C LYS A 239 20.04 -3.54 8.97
N VAL A 240 18.93 -4.11 8.50
CA VAL A 240 18.51 -5.48 8.81
C VAL A 240 19.08 -6.47 7.80
N VAL A 241 18.91 -6.18 6.50
CA VAL A 241 19.36 -7.01 5.37
C VAL A 241 19.52 -6.13 4.12
N ASP A 242 20.38 -6.53 3.17
CA ASP A 242 20.57 -5.86 1.88
C ASP A 242 20.79 -6.84 0.71
N THR A 243 20.84 -6.29 -0.50
CA THR A 243 21.22 -7.01 -1.73
C THR A 243 22.70 -7.42 -1.79
N ASN A 244 23.48 -7.18 -0.71
CA ASN A 244 24.78 -7.80 -0.51
C ASN A 244 24.73 -9.05 0.37
N THR A 245 23.61 -9.32 1.03
CA THR A 245 23.41 -10.47 1.90
C THR A 245 23.13 -11.74 1.07
N THR A 246 23.82 -12.83 1.40
CA THR A 246 23.59 -14.16 0.80
C THR A 246 22.27 -14.75 1.30
N VAL A 247 21.49 -15.37 0.41
CA VAL A 247 20.23 -16.02 0.78
C VAL A 247 20.51 -17.22 1.71
N PRO A 248 19.86 -17.34 2.88
CA PRO A 248 20.08 -18.46 3.80
C PRO A 248 19.89 -19.83 3.12
N GLY A 249 20.95 -20.64 3.12
CA GLY A 249 21.01 -21.95 2.46
C GLY A 249 21.67 -21.95 1.08
N GLU A 250 21.78 -20.79 0.43
CA GLU A 250 22.25 -20.67 -0.96
C GLU A 250 23.67 -20.12 -1.09
N THR A 251 24.18 -20.09 -2.32
CA THR A 251 25.41 -19.37 -2.71
C THR A 251 25.14 -18.01 -3.38
N ILE A 252 23.86 -17.68 -3.65
CA ILE A 252 23.44 -16.45 -4.33
C ILE A 252 22.98 -15.37 -3.35
N LYS A 253 23.05 -14.11 -3.77
CA LYS A 253 22.60 -12.94 -2.99
C LYS A 253 21.14 -12.61 -3.25
N PHE A 254 20.49 -11.96 -2.29
CA PHE A 254 19.24 -11.25 -2.54
C PHE A 254 19.45 -10.16 -3.60
N ALA A 255 18.46 -9.96 -4.46
CA ALA A 255 18.45 -8.94 -5.51
C ALA A 255 17.33 -7.91 -5.33
N LYS A 256 16.26 -8.26 -4.60
CA LYS A 256 15.19 -7.35 -4.19
C LYS A 256 14.47 -7.88 -2.93
N PHE A 257 13.85 -6.98 -2.16
CA PHE A 257 12.90 -7.25 -1.07
C PHE A 257 11.54 -6.63 -1.40
N ASN A 258 10.46 -7.17 -0.82
CA ASN A 258 9.09 -6.64 -0.94
C ASN A 258 8.23 -7.22 0.20
N HIS A 259 7.10 -6.58 0.52
CA HIS A 259 6.07 -7.04 1.46
C HIS A 259 6.63 -7.33 2.85
N ILE A 260 7.13 -6.30 3.52
CA ILE A 260 7.66 -6.42 4.88
C ILE A 260 6.55 -6.31 5.93
N THR A 261 6.69 -7.01 7.05
CA THR A 261 5.75 -6.95 8.18
C THR A 261 6.50 -7.10 9.51
N LEU A 262 6.09 -6.37 10.54
CA LEU A 262 6.79 -6.23 11.82
C LEU A 262 5.86 -6.55 12.99
N ASP A 263 6.23 -7.52 13.82
CA ASP A 263 5.54 -7.81 15.08
C ASP A 263 6.53 -7.98 16.24
N GLY A 264 6.29 -7.30 17.36
CA GLY A 264 7.20 -7.21 18.49
C GLY A 264 8.58 -6.65 18.12
N LYS A 265 9.52 -7.58 17.84
CA LYS A 265 10.88 -7.31 17.32
C LYS A 265 11.18 -8.09 16.02
N ASN A 266 10.22 -8.89 15.56
CA ASN A 266 10.38 -9.86 14.50
C ASN A 266 9.91 -9.24 13.19
N LEU A 267 10.78 -9.25 12.20
CA LEU A 267 10.45 -8.85 10.83
C LEU A 267 10.20 -10.10 9.99
N ALA A 268 9.20 -10.10 9.13
CA ALA A 268 9.11 -11.04 8.00
C ALA A 268 9.03 -10.26 6.67
N PHE A 269 9.54 -10.86 5.59
CA PHE A 269 9.57 -10.24 4.26
C PHE A 269 9.68 -11.28 3.13
N VAL A 270 9.31 -10.89 1.90
CA VAL A 270 9.57 -11.69 0.69
C VAL A 270 10.93 -11.32 0.11
N GLY A 271 11.79 -12.31 -0.06
CA GLY A 271 13.11 -12.14 -0.68
C GLY A 271 13.13 -12.62 -2.13
N TYR A 272 13.79 -11.87 -3.00
CA TYR A 272 13.89 -12.14 -4.44
C TYR A 272 15.34 -12.31 -4.88
N VAL A 273 15.55 -13.07 -5.95
CA VAL A 273 16.85 -13.23 -6.64
C VAL A 273 16.76 -12.79 -8.10
N SER A 274 17.89 -12.39 -8.67
CA SER A 274 17.99 -12.02 -10.09
C SER A 274 18.10 -13.28 -10.94
N MET A 275 17.15 -13.45 -11.86
CA MET A 275 17.15 -14.48 -12.89
C MET A 275 17.54 -13.83 -14.23
N PRO A 276 18.54 -14.37 -14.96
CA PRO A 276 18.85 -13.92 -16.31
C PRO A 276 17.72 -14.33 -17.25
N ASP A 277 17.08 -13.35 -17.90
CA ASP A 277 16.01 -13.54 -18.87
C ASP A 277 16.44 -13.03 -20.26
N LEU A 278 15.77 -13.49 -21.31
CA LEU A 278 16.05 -13.22 -22.73
C LEU A 278 16.02 -11.73 -23.11
N ILE A 279 15.44 -10.88 -22.26
CA ILE A 279 15.29 -9.43 -22.46
C ILE A 279 15.85 -8.57 -21.31
N GLY A 280 16.48 -9.16 -20.29
CA GLY A 280 17.07 -8.41 -19.17
C GLY A 280 17.20 -9.20 -17.86
N THR A 281 17.27 -8.49 -16.74
CA THR A 281 17.20 -9.07 -15.39
C THR A 281 15.77 -9.13 -14.90
N SER A 282 15.26 -10.33 -14.61
CA SER A 282 13.98 -10.51 -13.94
C SER A 282 14.20 -10.81 -12.45
N TYR A 283 13.25 -10.46 -11.59
CA TYR A 283 13.30 -10.72 -10.15
C TYR A 283 12.30 -11.81 -9.78
N SER A 284 12.79 -13.00 -9.41
CA SER A 284 11.93 -14.11 -8.95
C SER A 284 11.91 -14.16 -7.42
N PRO A 285 10.73 -14.26 -6.77
CA PRO A 285 10.68 -14.50 -5.33
C PRO A 285 11.26 -15.89 -5.04
N ILE A 286 12.20 -15.97 -4.09
CA ILE A 286 12.88 -17.22 -3.69
C ILE A 286 12.37 -17.75 -2.34
N GLY A 287 11.68 -16.92 -1.55
CA GLY A 287 11.08 -17.37 -0.30
C GLY A 287 10.50 -16.25 0.56
N ILE A 288 9.91 -16.67 1.68
CA ILE A 288 9.58 -15.79 2.81
C ILE A 288 10.65 -16.00 3.87
N TYR A 289 11.16 -14.90 4.41
CA TYR A 289 12.24 -14.85 5.38
C TYR A 289 11.77 -14.17 6.66
N ALA A 290 12.34 -14.57 7.81
CA ALA A 290 12.15 -13.90 9.08
C ALA A 290 13.50 -13.46 9.65
N TYR A 291 13.51 -12.28 10.25
CA TYR A 291 14.62 -11.74 11.02
C TYR A 291 14.19 -11.55 12.48
N SER A 292 14.89 -12.22 13.40
CA SER A 292 14.60 -12.25 14.84
C SER A 292 15.90 -12.45 15.61
N ASP A 293 16.09 -11.75 16.73
CA ASP A 293 17.28 -11.82 17.60
C ASP A 293 18.61 -11.80 16.81
N ASN A 294 18.71 -10.89 15.83
CA ASN A 294 19.81 -10.69 14.89
C ASN A 294 20.14 -11.88 13.96
N SER A 295 19.24 -12.86 13.85
CA SER A 295 19.34 -14.02 12.97
C SER A 295 18.36 -13.92 11.78
N LEU A 296 18.83 -14.25 10.57
CA LEU A 296 18.02 -14.29 9.35
C LEU A 296 17.75 -15.75 8.95
N THR A 297 16.47 -16.13 8.85
CA THR A 297 16.03 -17.51 8.60
C THR A 297 15.09 -17.59 7.39
N LYS A 298 15.25 -18.58 6.51
CA LYS A 298 14.26 -18.93 5.46
C LYS A 298 13.08 -19.66 6.12
N VAL A 299 11.87 -19.10 6.02
CA VAL A 299 10.64 -19.64 6.63
C VAL A 299 9.83 -20.45 5.62
N VAL A 300 9.75 -19.96 4.37
CA VAL A 300 9.14 -20.67 3.24
C VAL A 300 10.10 -20.59 2.06
N ASP A 301 10.30 -21.71 1.39
CA ASP A 301 11.11 -21.82 0.18
C ASP A 301 10.21 -21.77 -1.07
N PHE A 302 10.63 -21.06 -2.11
CA PHE A 302 9.99 -21.02 -3.42
C PHE A 302 10.89 -21.54 -4.55
N SER A 303 12.06 -22.11 -4.23
CA SER A 303 12.82 -22.90 -5.19
C SER A 303 12.07 -24.19 -5.60
N LEU A 304 12.32 -24.65 -6.82
CA LEU A 304 11.69 -25.82 -7.48
C LEU A 304 12.77 -26.86 -7.85
#